data_AF-A0A2V6L178-F1
#
_entry.id   AF-A0A2V6L178-F1
#
_cell.length_a   1.000
_cell.length_b   1.000
_cell.length_c   1.000
_cell.angle_alpha   90.00
_cell.angle_beta   90.00
_cell.angle_gamma   90.00
#
_symmetry.space_group_name_H-M   'P 1'
#
loop_
_entity.id
_entity.type
_entity.pdbx_description
1 polymer ?
#
loop_
_entity_poly.entity_id
_entity_poly.type
_entity_poly.pdbx_seq_one_letter_code
_entity_poly.pdbx_strand_id
1 'polypeptide(L)'
;MNLKKFLAELKRRRVYSVAVAYLVGGWALAQGIAQVLPVFDIPNWVVRLIVVLIVLGFPVALTLSWFFDVTRYGIVRTPDRASEDRVEVVEPFVSSEKSIAILPFNDLSPGKDHAYFAEGIAEELLTALAKVDGLSVAARRSSFWFKDKEANLTEIAARLNVEHVLEGSVRRDGNRVRITAELIDARGGFTMWSETYEREMHGIFALQDEITRSIVDTLKLKLAISPLRPSRSTDAYEDYLQGLFYSDKSTEEALRRSLEFFERALEKDPQFSRSWTGIAKSWLWLADAYAPPLEAYAKVRDAAVRALQLNEEEAEAHVYLAEGRLRTISSLPFMPRAEIGIRR
;
A
#
# COMPACT_ATOMS: atom_id res chain seq x y z
N MET A 1 27.67 -2.31 -37.08
CA MET A 1 27.16 -1.57 -35.90
C MET A 1 26.19 -0.52 -36.41
N ASN A 2 24.91 -0.61 -36.01
CA ASN A 2 23.82 0.09 -36.70
C ASN A 2 23.79 1.58 -36.28
N LEU A 3 24.14 2.50 -37.19
CA LEU A 3 24.27 3.94 -36.90
C LEU A 3 22.98 4.54 -36.31
N LYS A 4 21.82 3.98 -36.68
CA LYS A 4 20.51 4.34 -36.13
C LYS A 4 20.34 3.93 -34.66
N LYS A 5 20.89 2.78 -34.24
CA LYS A 5 20.94 2.39 -32.81
C LYS A 5 21.90 3.29 -32.04
N PHE A 6 23.07 3.61 -32.60
CA PHE A 6 24.05 4.51 -31.98
C PHE A 6 23.52 5.95 -31.80
N LEU A 7 22.80 6.47 -32.81
CA LEU A 7 22.14 7.78 -32.75
C LEU A 7 20.96 7.80 -31.75
N ALA A 8 20.22 6.69 -31.63
CA ALA A 8 19.18 6.53 -30.62
C ALA A 8 19.77 6.46 -29.19
N GLU A 9 20.91 5.77 -29.03
CA GLU A 9 21.66 5.65 -27.77
C GLU A 9 22.14 7.01 -27.25
N LEU A 10 22.67 7.84 -28.15
CA LEU A 10 23.17 9.17 -27.81
C LEU A 10 22.04 10.17 -27.54
N LYS A 11 20.87 10.03 -28.19
CA LYS A 11 19.70 10.91 -27.99
C LYS A 11 19.08 10.72 -26.62
N ARG A 12 19.20 9.51 -26.07
CA ARG A 12 18.62 9.11 -24.79
C ARG A 12 19.37 9.67 -23.57
N ARG A 13 20.63 10.09 -23.67
CA ARG A 13 21.46 10.53 -22.53
C ARG A 13 21.72 12.05 -22.44
N ARG A 14 21.00 12.90 -23.19
CA ARG A 14 21.25 14.37 -23.25
C ARG A 14 22.69 14.79 -23.61
N VAL A 15 23.56 13.86 -24.06
CA VAL A 15 24.94 14.17 -24.44
C VAL A 15 24.99 15.10 -25.66
N TYR A 16 24.02 14.98 -26.57
CA TYR A 16 23.91 15.90 -27.70
C TYR A 16 23.64 17.34 -27.31
N SER A 17 22.88 17.60 -26.24
CA SER A 17 22.62 18.98 -25.81
C SER A 17 23.90 19.68 -25.38
N VAL A 18 24.83 18.97 -24.74
CA VAL A 18 26.12 19.54 -24.31
C VAL A 18 27.06 19.71 -25.50
N ALA A 19 27.11 18.73 -26.41
CA ALA A 19 27.90 18.85 -27.64
C ALA A 19 27.42 20.01 -28.53
N VAL A 20 26.10 20.17 -28.68
CA VAL A 20 25.50 21.29 -29.42
C VAL A 20 25.74 22.60 -28.70
N ALA A 21 25.55 22.67 -27.37
CA ALA A 21 25.84 23.87 -26.59
C ALA A 21 27.31 24.29 -26.67
N TYR A 22 28.25 23.34 -26.68
CA TYR A 22 29.67 23.64 -26.82
C TYR A 22 30.02 24.09 -28.24
N LEU A 23 29.45 23.47 -29.27
CA LEU A 23 29.65 23.90 -30.65
C LEU A 23 29.09 25.31 -30.87
N VAL A 24 27.89 25.61 -30.37
CA VAL A 24 27.25 26.92 -30.50
C VAL A 24 27.98 27.97 -29.64
N GLY A 25 28.29 27.65 -28.38
CA GLY A 25 28.98 28.56 -27.47
C GLY A 25 30.44 28.81 -27.86
N GLY A 26 31.16 27.76 -28.26
CA GLY A 26 32.52 27.86 -28.78
C GLY A 26 32.59 28.63 -30.08
N TRP A 27 31.63 28.44 -30.99
CA TRP A 27 31.51 29.23 -32.22
C TRP A 27 31.23 30.71 -31.93
N ALA A 28 30.26 31.02 -31.05
CA ALA A 28 29.94 32.39 -30.67
C ALA A 28 31.11 33.09 -29.97
N LEU A 29 31.84 32.37 -29.11
CA LEU A 29 33.03 32.89 -28.43
C LEU A 29 34.16 33.16 -29.43
N ALA A 30 34.43 32.24 -30.36
CA ALA A 30 35.42 32.43 -31.40
C ALA A 30 35.10 33.64 -32.29
N GLN A 31 33.81 33.85 -32.58
CA GLN A 31 33.36 35.01 -33.36
C GLN A 31 33.56 36.33 -32.61
N GLY A 32 33.24 36.38 -31.31
CA GLY A 32 33.50 37.57 -30.47
C GLY A 32 34.99 37.89 -30.35
N ILE A 33 35.82 36.86 -30.14
CA ILE A 33 37.28 36.99 -30.12
C ILE A 33 37.81 37.55 -31.44
N ALA A 34 37.34 37.03 -32.58
CA ALA A 34 37.76 37.50 -33.90
C ALA A 34 37.37 38.96 -34.20
N GLN A 35 36.27 39.46 -33.63
CA GLN A 35 35.83 40.84 -33.80
C GLN A 35 36.56 41.82 -32.89
N VAL A 36 36.84 41.41 -31.65
CA VAL A 36 37.34 42.31 -30.60
C VAL A 36 38.86 42.36 -30.57
N LEU A 37 39.56 41.23 -30.76
CA LEU A 37 41.02 41.20 -30.59
C LEU A 37 41.84 42.05 -31.58
N PRO A 38 41.43 42.24 -32.85
CA PRO A 38 42.16 43.14 -33.77
C PRO A 38 42.17 44.61 -33.33
N VAL A 39 41.21 45.03 -32.50
CA VAL A 39 41.15 46.39 -31.94
C VAL A 39 42.30 46.67 -30.97
N PHE A 40 42.91 45.63 -30.41
CA PHE A 40 43.96 45.72 -29.41
C PHE A 40 45.38 45.43 -29.96
N ASP A 41 45.56 45.43 -31.29
CA ASP A 41 46.85 45.13 -31.97
C ASP A 41 47.53 43.83 -31.51
N ILE A 42 46.74 42.83 -31.14
CA ILE A 42 47.27 41.57 -30.61
C ILE A 42 47.94 40.77 -31.74
N PRO A 43 49.18 40.29 -31.54
CA PRO A 43 49.87 39.50 -32.56
C PRO A 43 49.11 38.23 -32.96
N ASN A 44 49.03 37.95 -34.26
CA ASN A 44 48.28 36.81 -34.83
C ASN A 44 48.66 35.44 -34.26
N TRP A 45 49.91 35.28 -33.79
CA TRP A 45 50.35 34.02 -33.16
C TRP A 45 49.63 33.76 -31.82
N VAL A 46 49.29 34.82 -31.08
CA VAL A 46 48.53 34.74 -29.82
C VAL A 46 47.09 34.32 -30.11
N VAL A 47 46.46 34.90 -31.13
CA VAL A 47 45.10 34.55 -31.56
C VAL A 47 45.03 33.08 -31.97
N ARG A 48 46.01 32.59 -32.76
CA ARG A 48 46.10 31.18 -33.15
C ARG A 48 46.26 30.25 -31.95
N LEU A 49 47.05 30.63 -30.95
CA LEU A 49 47.25 29.84 -29.74
C LEU A 49 45.95 29.72 -28.93
N ILE A 50 45.17 30.80 -28.82
CA ILE A 50 43.86 30.79 -28.16
C ILE A 50 42.87 29.88 -28.89
N VAL A 51 42.80 29.96 -30.23
CA VAL A 51 41.91 29.09 -31.03
C VAL A 51 42.30 27.62 -30.87
N VAL A 52 43.59 27.31 -30.89
CA VAL A 52 44.08 25.94 -30.66
C VAL A 52 43.74 25.44 -29.26
N LEU A 53 43.83 26.28 -28.24
CA LEU A 53 43.43 25.93 -26.87
C LEU A 53 41.92 25.68 -26.74
N ILE A 54 41.08 26.42 -27.44
CA ILE A 54 39.62 26.18 -27.46
C ILE A 54 39.30 24.84 -28.12
N VAL A 55 39.95 24.53 -29.25
CA VAL A 55 39.77 23.26 -29.95
C VAL A 55 40.29 22.09 -29.11
N LEU A 56 41.42 22.25 -28.40
CA LEU A 56 41.94 21.26 -27.45
C LEU A 56 41.07 21.13 -26.19
N GLY A 57 40.36 22.18 -25.81
CA GLY A 57 39.40 22.17 -24.71
C GLY A 57 38.14 21.35 -25.01
N PHE A 58 37.82 21.10 -26.29
CA PHE A 58 36.64 20.35 -26.70
C PHE A 58 36.69 18.85 -26.30
N PRO A 59 37.79 18.10 -26.57
CA PRO A 59 37.96 16.75 -26.04
C PRO A 59 37.88 16.69 -24.52
N VAL A 60 38.47 17.67 -23.83
CA VAL A 60 38.48 17.75 -22.36
C VAL A 60 37.07 17.99 -21.82
N ALA A 61 36.32 18.91 -22.43
CA ALA A 61 34.93 19.18 -22.09
C ALA A 61 34.02 17.97 -22.34
N LEU A 62 34.27 17.20 -23.41
CA LEU A 62 33.56 15.95 -23.69
C LEU A 62 33.87 14.87 -22.64
N THR A 63 35.13 14.72 -22.24
CA THR A 63 35.52 13.76 -21.18
C THR A 63 34.97 14.14 -19.81
N LEU A 64 34.97 15.43 -19.45
CA LEU A 64 34.38 15.93 -18.21
C LEU A 64 32.85 15.80 -18.21
N SER A 65 32.20 16.04 -19.35
CA SER A 65 30.76 15.79 -19.51
C SER A 65 30.38 14.31 -19.42
N TRP A 66 31.32 13.39 -19.66
CA TRP A 66 31.09 11.95 -19.48
C TRP A 66 31.17 11.53 -18.00
N PHE A 67 31.82 12.34 -17.15
CA PHE A 67 32.06 12.05 -15.74
C PHE A 67 31.21 12.88 -14.76
N PHE A 68 30.80 14.09 -15.14
CA PHE A 68 30.06 15.01 -14.27
C PHE A 68 28.64 15.27 -14.79
N ASP A 69 27.68 14.45 -14.36
CA ASP A 69 26.27 14.84 -14.35
C ASP A 69 26.06 15.82 -13.19
N VAL A 70 26.08 17.13 -13.47
CA VAL A 70 25.81 18.16 -12.46
C VAL A 70 24.33 18.14 -12.10
N THR A 71 24.00 17.30 -11.13
CA THR A 71 22.69 17.22 -10.48
C THR A 71 22.85 17.83 -9.09
N ARG A 72 21.98 18.79 -8.69
CA ARG A 72 22.06 19.46 -7.37
C ARG A 72 21.61 18.59 -6.19
N TYR A 73 21.80 17.27 -6.25
CA TYR A 73 21.45 16.34 -5.18
C TYR A 73 22.37 15.12 -5.19
N GLY A 74 23.52 15.23 -4.53
CA GLY A 74 24.22 14.13 -3.84
C GLY A 74 24.74 12.94 -4.64
N ILE A 75 25.78 12.29 -4.12
CA ILE A 75 26.39 11.09 -4.69
C ILE A 75 25.40 9.92 -4.58
N VAL A 76 24.77 9.56 -5.69
CA VAL A 76 24.06 8.28 -5.83
C VAL A 76 24.95 7.35 -6.64
N ARG A 77 25.32 6.20 -6.05
CA ARG A 77 26.02 5.12 -6.75
C ARG A 77 25.18 4.72 -7.97
N THR A 78 25.80 4.81 -9.13
CA THR A 78 25.30 4.20 -10.36
C THR A 78 25.13 2.70 -10.10
N PRO A 79 23.94 2.09 -10.29
CA PRO A 79 23.87 0.65 -10.43
C PRO A 79 24.69 0.28 -11.67
N ASP A 80 25.57 -0.71 -11.53
CA ASP A 80 26.32 -1.26 -12.64
C ASP A 80 25.41 -1.64 -13.80
N ARG A 81 25.91 -1.39 -15.01
CA ARG A 81 25.29 -1.81 -16.26
C ARG A 81 25.20 -3.34 -16.33
N ALA A 82 24.17 -3.78 -17.04
CA ALA A 82 24.09 -5.06 -17.74
C ALA A 82 23.90 -6.32 -16.90
N SER A 83 22.63 -6.63 -16.66
CA SER A 83 22.11 -7.98 -16.85
C SER A 83 20.87 -7.90 -17.76
N GLU A 84 21.08 -7.65 -19.06
CA GLU A 84 20.20 -8.28 -20.04
C GLU A 84 20.46 -9.80 -19.93
N ASP A 85 19.38 -10.56 -19.77
CA ASP A 85 19.32 -12.03 -19.82
C ASP A 85 20.06 -12.84 -18.74
N ARG A 86 19.83 -12.50 -17.47
CA ARG A 86 19.50 -13.56 -16.52
C ARG A 86 18.23 -13.19 -15.82
N VAL A 87 17.22 -14.04 -15.99
CA VAL A 87 16.14 -14.20 -15.03
C VAL A 87 16.83 -14.56 -13.71
N GLU A 88 17.27 -13.57 -12.94
CA GLU A 88 17.24 -13.70 -11.50
C GLU A 88 15.76 -13.91 -11.21
N VAL A 89 15.40 -15.16 -10.95
CA VAL A 89 14.26 -15.48 -10.14
C VAL A 89 14.52 -14.73 -8.84
N VAL A 90 14.08 -13.47 -8.78
CA VAL A 90 13.77 -12.83 -7.52
C VAL A 90 12.89 -13.87 -6.85
N GLU A 91 13.39 -14.50 -5.78
CA GLU A 91 12.55 -15.37 -4.97
C GLU A 91 11.24 -14.62 -4.80
N PRO A 92 10.09 -15.21 -5.20
CA PRO A 92 8.84 -14.50 -5.13
C PRO A 92 8.72 -14.03 -3.68
N PHE A 93 8.80 -12.71 -3.48
CA PHE A 93 8.37 -12.12 -2.23
C PHE A 93 7.00 -12.72 -2.02
N VAL A 94 6.84 -13.51 -0.96
CA VAL A 94 5.62 -14.26 -0.67
C VAL A 94 4.49 -13.27 -0.89
N SER A 95 3.70 -13.48 -1.94
CA SER A 95 2.59 -12.57 -2.20
C SER A 95 1.76 -12.61 -0.92
N SER A 96 1.35 -11.45 -0.44
CA SER A 96 0.25 -11.46 0.52
C SER A 96 -0.89 -12.16 -0.21
N GLU A 97 -1.24 -13.39 0.18
CA GLU A 97 -2.22 -14.27 -0.51
C GLU A 97 -3.60 -13.62 -0.67
N LYS A 98 -3.78 -12.42 -0.09
CA LYS A 98 -4.97 -11.59 -0.13
C LYS A 98 -4.56 -10.16 -0.37
N SER A 99 -4.04 -9.87 -1.56
CA SER A 99 -3.56 -8.54 -1.92
C SER A 99 -4.17 -8.02 -3.21
N ILE A 100 -4.44 -6.71 -3.25
CA ILE A 100 -5.09 -6.05 -4.38
C ILE A 100 -4.44 -4.69 -4.68
N ALA A 101 -4.28 -4.38 -5.96
CA ALA A 101 -4.02 -3.02 -6.43
C ALA A 101 -5.26 -2.44 -7.11
N ILE A 102 -5.57 -1.17 -6.83
CA ILE A 102 -6.61 -0.42 -7.53
C ILE A 102 -5.92 0.54 -8.49
N LEU A 103 -6.13 0.34 -9.79
CA LEU A 103 -5.60 1.21 -10.83
C LEU A 103 -6.49 2.43 -11.06
N PRO A 104 -5.95 3.55 -11.58
CA PRO A 104 -6.76 4.67 -12.01
C PRO A 104 -7.81 4.22 -13.03
N PHE A 105 -9.07 4.60 -12.83
CA PHE A 105 -10.11 4.27 -13.79
C PHE A 105 -9.95 5.12 -15.06
N ASN A 106 -10.25 4.50 -16.20
CA ASN A 106 -10.20 5.17 -17.49
C ASN A 106 -11.42 6.07 -17.69
N ASP A 107 -11.20 7.33 -18.09
CA ASP A 107 -12.27 8.20 -18.53
C ASP A 107 -12.63 7.92 -19.99
N LEU A 108 -13.83 7.36 -20.19
CA LEU A 108 -14.43 7.07 -21.50
C LEU A 108 -15.55 8.05 -21.86
N SER A 109 -15.63 9.18 -21.16
CA SER A 109 -16.59 10.24 -21.47
C SER A 109 -16.26 10.91 -22.82
N PRO A 110 -17.25 11.38 -23.59
CA PRO A 110 -17.03 11.96 -24.92
C PRO A 110 -16.03 13.12 -24.96
N GLY A 111 -15.94 13.90 -23.87
CA GLY A 111 -15.01 15.03 -23.73
C GLY A 111 -13.64 14.69 -23.15
N LYS A 112 -13.46 13.50 -22.55
CA LYS A 112 -12.27 13.10 -21.77
C LYS A 112 -11.79 14.12 -20.72
N ASP A 113 -12.69 14.99 -20.27
CA ASP A 113 -12.45 16.09 -19.34
C ASP A 113 -12.80 15.72 -17.88
N HIS A 114 -13.03 14.43 -17.62
CA HIS A 114 -13.48 13.91 -16.33
C HIS A 114 -12.49 12.90 -15.73
N ALA A 115 -11.22 12.94 -16.14
CA ALA A 115 -10.15 12.13 -15.57
C ALA A 115 -10.03 12.30 -14.04
N TYR A 116 -10.32 13.49 -13.51
CA TYR A 116 -10.37 13.75 -12.07
C TYR A 116 -11.46 12.94 -11.37
N PHE A 117 -12.60 12.73 -12.04
CA PHE A 117 -13.75 12.02 -11.51
C PHE A 117 -13.49 10.51 -11.53
N ALA A 118 -12.95 9.98 -12.62
CA ALA A 118 -12.55 8.58 -12.71
C ALA A 118 -11.46 8.23 -11.68
N GLU A 119 -10.46 9.11 -11.50
CA GLU A 119 -9.44 8.94 -10.48
C GLU A 119 -10.02 9.01 -9.05
N GLY A 120 -10.97 9.93 -8.81
CA GLY A 120 -11.66 10.04 -7.53
C GLY A 120 -12.40 8.77 -7.14
N ILE A 121 -13.12 8.14 -8.07
CA ILE A 121 -13.79 6.85 -7.82
C ILE A 121 -12.77 5.76 -7.46
N ALA A 122 -11.66 5.66 -8.20
CA ALA A 122 -10.61 4.68 -7.90
C ALA A 122 -9.97 4.91 -6.52
N GLU A 123 -9.76 6.17 -6.13
CA GLU A 123 -9.22 6.55 -4.82
C GLU A 123 -10.17 6.21 -3.67
N GLU A 124 -11.47 6.44 -3.88
CA GLU A 124 -12.52 6.10 -2.93
C GLU A 124 -12.66 4.58 -2.74
N LEU A 125 -12.59 3.80 -3.82
CA LEU A 125 -12.57 2.33 -3.76
C LEU A 125 -11.32 1.79 -3.08
N LEU A 126 -10.14 2.37 -3.38
CA LEU A 126 -8.89 2.03 -2.71
C LEU A 126 -9.01 2.26 -1.19
N THR A 127 -9.55 3.41 -0.79
CA THR A 127 -9.73 3.80 0.61
C THR A 127 -10.73 2.88 1.33
N ALA A 128 -11.80 2.47 0.65
CA ALA A 128 -12.78 1.55 1.21
C ALA A 128 -12.22 0.12 1.37
N LEU A 129 -11.53 -0.39 0.36
CA LEU A 129 -10.92 -1.73 0.38
C LEU A 129 -9.75 -1.82 1.37
N ALA A 130 -9.01 -0.73 1.60
CA ALA A 130 -7.93 -0.70 2.59
C ALA A 130 -8.41 -0.91 4.04
N LYS A 131 -9.72 -0.76 4.30
CA LYS A 131 -10.35 -1.02 5.60
C LYS A 131 -10.81 -2.46 5.77
N VAL A 132 -10.66 -3.31 4.75
CA VAL A 132 -11.10 -4.71 4.79
C VAL A 132 -10.04 -5.55 5.50
N ASP A 133 -10.42 -6.14 6.64
CA ASP A 133 -9.52 -6.98 7.41
C ASP A 133 -9.00 -8.17 6.60
N GLY A 134 -7.68 -8.35 6.61
CA GLY A 134 -7.03 -9.44 5.89
C GLY A 134 -6.90 -9.23 4.38
N LEU A 135 -7.22 -8.04 3.85
CA LEU A 135 -6.93 -7.63 2.47
C LEU A 135 -5.82 -6.56 2.46
N SER A 136 -4.67 -6.89 1.87
CA SER A 136 -3.57 -5.94 1.69
C SER A 136 -3.80 -5.10 0.43
N VAL A 137 -3.86 -3.78 0.57
CA VAL A 137 -4.08 -2.88 -0.57
C VAL A 137 -2.80 -2.15 -0.95
N ALA A 138 -2.42 -2.20 -2.22
CA ALA A 138 -1.26 -1.47 -2.73
C ALA A 138 -1.45 0.04 -2.56
N ALA A 139 -0.40 0.72 -2.09
CA ALA A 139 -0.44 2.14 -1.81
C ALA A 139 -0.81 2.97 -3.05
N ARG A 140 -1.68 3.98 -2.86
CA ARG A 140 -2.17 4.86 -3.95
C ARG A 140 -1.06 5.34 -4.88
N ARG A 141 0.03 5.89 -4.33
CA ARG A 141 1.15 6.43 -5.14
C ARG A 141 1.81 5.38 -6.04
N SER A 142 1.86 4.13 -5.58
CA SER A 142 2.44 3.02 -6.34
C SER A 142 1.48 2.56 -7.43
N SER A 143 0.19 2.40 -7.11
CA SER A 143 -0.82 1.97 -8.08
C SER A 143 -1.06 3.04 -9.16
N PHE A 144 -1.12 4.32 -8.79
CA PHE A 144 -1.44 5.40 -9.73
C PHE A 144 -0.24 5.80 -10.60
N TRP A 145 0.98 5.33 -10.28
CA TRP A 145 2.16 5.50 -11.12
C TRP A 145 2.00 4.86 -12.52
N PHE A 146 1.05 3.92 -12.67
CA PHE A 146 0.79 3.21 -13.91
C PHE A 146 -0.19 3.91 -14.87
N LYS A 147 -0.81 5.05 -14.49
CA LYS A 147 -1.86 5.75 -15.28
C LYS A 147 -1.51 5.96 -16.76
N ASP A 148 -0.26 6.29 -17.04
CA ASP A 148 0.23 6.64 -18.38
C ASP A 148 1.33 5.70 -18.88
N LYS A 149 1.37 4.47 -18.35
CA LYS A 149 2.40 3.49 -18.70
C LYS A 149 1.79 2.33 -19.45
N GLU A 150 2.44 1.99 -20.56
CA GLU A 150 2.20 0.73 -21.26
C GLU A 150 2.88 -0.40 -20.45
N ALA A 151 2.19 -0.87 -19.42
CA ALA A 151 2.56 -2.05 -18.65
C ALA A 151 1.39 -3.04 -18.72
N ASN A 152 1.69 -4.32 -18.95
CA ASN A 152 0.66 -5.35 -18.86
C ASN A 152 0.35 -5.66 -17.39
N LEU A 153 -0.81 -6.26 -17.13
CA LEU A 153 -1.30 -6.52 -15.78
C LEU A 153 -0.36 -7.41 -14.95
N THR A 154 0.34 -8.36 -15.59
CA THR A 154 1.33 -9.22 -14.94
C THR A 154 2.53 -8.41 -14.43
N GLU A 155 3.03 -7.45 -15.23
CA GLU A 155 4.11 -6.54 -14.82
C GLU A 155 3.66 -5.62 -13.68
N ILE A 156 2.44 -5.10 -13.76
CA ILE A 156 1.84 -4.24 -12.72
C ILE A 156 1.77 -5.00 -11.40
N ALA A 157 1.20 -6.20 -11.40
CA ALA A 157 1.05 -7.00 -10.21
C ALA A 157 2.38 -7.45 -9.60
N ALA A 158 3.35 -7.83 -10.43
CA ALA A 158 4.69 -8.16 -9.96
C ALA A 158 5.39 -6.95 -9.30
N ARG A 159 5.27 -5.76 -9.89
CA ARG A 159 5.86 -4.53 -9.33
C ARG A 159 5.17 -4.05 -8.06
N LEU A 160 3.86 -4.27 -7.95
CA LEU A 160 3.07 -3.89 -6.79
C LEU A 160 3.04 -4.99 -5.72
N ASN A 161 3.56 -6.17 -6.02
CA ASN A 161 3.50 -7.37 -5.19
C ASN A 161 2.07 -7.71 -4.74
N VAL A 162 1.14 -7.75 -5.71
CA VAL A 162 -0.27 -8.05 -5.48
C VAL A 162 -0.75 -9.26 -6.27
N GLU A 163 -1.73 -9.99 -5.74
CA GLU A 163 -2.36 -11.12 -6.41
C GLU A 163 -3.50 -10.71 -7.34
N HIS A 164 -4.20 -9.62 -6.98
CA HIS A 164 -5.34 -9.11 -7.72
C HIS A 164 -5.14 -7.67 -8.17
N VAL A 165 -5.75 -7.33 -9.30
CA VAL A 165 -5.82 -5.96 -9.80
C VAL A 165 -7.28 -5.60 -10.07
N LEU A 166 -7.71 -4.47 -9.53
CA LEU A 166 -8.97 -3.83 -9.86
C LEU A 166 -8.69 -2.74 -10.88
N GLU A 167 -9.32 -2.86 -12.04
CA GLU A 167 -9.37 -1.82 -13.06
C GLU A 167 -10.81 -1.43 -13.37
N GLY A 168 -10.98 -0.35 -14.11
CA GLY A 168 -12.31 0.11 -14.44
C GLY A 168 -12.33 1.29 -15.38
N SER A 169 -13.53 1.65 -15.79
CA SER A 169 -13.78 2.82 -16.60
C SER A 169 -15.01 3.57 -16.12
N VAL A 170 -14.98 4.88 -16.33
CA VAL A 170 -16.07 5.77 -16.02
C VAL A 170 -16.46 6.50 -17.30
N ARG A 171 -17.75 6.53 -17.60
CA ARG A 171 -18.34 7.31 -18.67
C ARG A 171 -19.44 8.17 -18.11
N ARG A 172 -19.27 9.49 -18.21
CA ARG A 172 -20.29 10.45 -17.83
C ARG A 172 -20.96 11.03 -19.06
N ASP A 173 -22.28 11.13 -19.00
CA ASP A 173 -23.12 11.78 -20.00
C ASP A 173 -24.15 12.67 -19.28
N GLY A 174 -23.85 13.96 -19.19
CA GLY A 174 -24.62 14.92 -18.40
C GLY A 174 -24.71 14.55 -16.92
N ASN A 175 -25.92 14.18 -16.48
CA ASN A 175 -26.22 13.79 -15.09
C ASN A 175 -26.09 12.27 -14.84
N ARG A 176 -25.89 11.46 -15.88
CA ARG A 176 -25.75 10.01 -15.74
C ARG A 176 -24.28 9.61 -15.77
N VAL A 177 -23.94 8.66 -14.91
CA VAL A 177 -22.62 8.06 -14.81
C VAL A 177 -22.77 6.56 -14.99
N ARG A 178 -21.98 6.02 -15.91
CA ARG A 178 -21.75 4.58 -16.06
C ARG A 178 -20.35 4.24 -15.56
N ILE A 179 -20.26 3.30 -14.63
CA ILE A 179 -19.00 2.79 -14.09
C ILE A 179 -18.93 1.30 -14.43
N THR A 180 -17.85 0.87 -15.06
CA THR A 180 -17.52 -0.55 -15.21
C THR A 180 -16.30 -0.82 -14.35
N ALA A 181 -16.38 -1.83 -13.50
CA ALA A 181 -15.28 -2.25 -12.63
C ALA A 181 -14.99 -3.73 -12.88
N GLU A 182 -13.72 -4.08 -12.97
CA GLU A 182 -13.25 -5.42 -13.27
C GLU A 182 -12.15 -5.84 -12.30
N LEU A 183 -12.34 -7.00 -11.68
CA LEU A 183 -11.37 -7.62 -10.79
C LEU A 183 -10.67 -8.74 -11.55
N ILE A 184 -9.34 -8.72 -11.56
CA ILE A 184 -8.51 -9.62 -12.37
C ILE A 184 -7.56 -10.40 -11.45
N ASP A 185 -7.42 -11.70 -11.70
CA ASP A 185 -6.33 -12.51 -11.12
C ASP A 185 -5.06 -12.23 -11.91
N ALA A 186 -4.08 -11.60 -11.28
CA ALA A 186 -2.87 -11.18 -11.97
C ALA A 186 -1.89 -12.33 -12.26
N ARG A 187 -2.03 -13.47 -11.59
CA ARG A 187 -1.23 -14.68 -11.88
C ARG A 187 -1.70 -15.33 -13.17
N GLY A 188 -3.01 -15.36 -13.39
CA GLY A 188 -3.63 -15.95 -14.57
C GLY A 188 -3.91 -14.98 -15.72
N GLY A 189 -4.00 -13.68 -15.43
CA GLY A 189 -4.45 -12.65 -16.37
C GLY A 189 -5.94 -12.76 -16.74
N PHE A 190 -6.75 -13.46 -15.94
CA PHE A 190 -8.16 -13.70 -16.20
C PHE A 190 -9.04 -12.81 -15.33
N THR A 191 -10.07 -12.21 -15.95
CA THR A 191 -11.11 -11.47 -15.23
C THR A 191 -11.89 -12.43 -14.32
N MET A 192 -11.87 -12.14 -13.03
CA MET A 192 -12.60 -12.88 -11.99
C MET A 192 -14.03 -12.37 -11.85
N TRP A 193 -14.23 -11.07 -12.04
CA TRP A 193 -15.51 -10.39 -11.90
C TRP A 193 -15.51 -9.11 -12.72
N SER A 194 -16.66 -8.79 -13.30
CA SER A 194 -16.89 -7.57 -14.06
C SER A 194 -18.36 -7.18 -13.89
N GLU A 195 -18.60 -5.96 -13.43
CA GLU A 195 -19.95 -5.41 -13.35
C GLU A 195 -19.98 -3.99 -13.89
N THR A 196 -21.15 -3.62 -14.40
CA THR A 196 -21.43 -2.27 -14.88
C THR A 196 -22.59 -1.68 -14.13
N TYR A 197 -22.39 -0.47 -13.64
CA TYR A 197 -23.32 0.28 -12.82
C TYR A 197 -23.71 1.57 -13.52
N GLU A 198 -25.00 1.86 -13.52
CA GLU A 198 -25.53 3.12 -14.04
C GLU A 198 -26.31 3.84 -12.94
N ARG A 199 -25.92 5.08 -12.66
CA ARG A 199 -26.55 5.93 -11.64
C ARG A 199 -26.57 7.39 -12.08
N GLU A 200 -27.45 8.16 -11.44
CA GLU A 200 -27.38 9.60 -11.51
C GLU A 200 -26.28 10.14 -10.57
N MET A 201 -25.70 11.29 -10.91
CA MET A 201 -24.58 11.90 -10.19
C MET A 201 -24.85 12.08 -8.68
N HIS A 202 -26.10 12.34 -8.28
CA HIS A 202 -26.50 12.54 -6.88
C HIS A 202 -26.46 11.26 -6.05
N GLY A 203 -26.50 10.07 -6.67
CA GLY A 203 -26.48 8.77 -6.00
C GLY A 203 -25.12 8.08 -5.98
N ILE A 204 -24.05 8.78 -6.39
CA ILE A 204 -22.74 8.19 -6.66
C ILE A 204 -22.05 7.59 -5.42
N PHE A 205 -22.31 8.15 -4.23
CA PHE A 205 -21.71 7.65 -2.99
C PHE A 205 -22.33 6.31 -2.54
N ALA A 206 -23.64 6.12 -2.74
CA ALA A 206 -24.27 4.83 -2.48
C ALA A 206 -23.75 3.72 -3.43
N LEU A 207 -23.30 4.12 -4.62
CA LEU A 207 -22.72 3.20 -5.59
C LEU A 207 -21.32 2.71 -5.17
N GLN A 208 -20.53 3.53 -4.48
CA GLN A 208 -19.22 3.12 -3.95
C GLN A 208 -19.35 1.95 -2.96
N ASP A 209 -20.32 2.03 -2.05
CA ASP A 209 -20.58 0.97 -1.07
C ASP A 209 -21.02 -0.34 -1.74
N GLU A 210 -21.85 -0.24 -2.77
CA GLU A 210 -22.30 -1.37 -3.58
C GLU A 210 -21.13 -2.05 -4.30
N ILE A 211 -20.32 -1.29 -5.04
CA ILE A 211 -19.13 -1.79 -5.74
C ILE A 211 -18.15 -2.45 -4.76
N THR A 212 -17.88 -1.80 -3.63
CA THR A 212 -16.94 -2.33 -2.62
C THR A 212 -17.42 -3.68 -2.08
N ARG A 213 -18.72 -3.82 -1.78
CA ARG A 213 -19.30 -5.08 -1.30
C ARG A 213 -19.19 -6.18 -2.35
N SER A 214 -19.55 -5.92 -3.60
CA SER A 214 -19.46 -6.90 -4.69
C SER A 214 -18.03 -7.41 -4.90
N ILE A 215 -17.03 -6.52 -4.81
CA ILE A 215 -15.60 -6.89 -4.91
C ILE A 215 -15.20 -7.78 -3.73
N VAL A 216 -15.55 -7.39 -2.50
CA VAL A 216 -15.22 -8.15 -1.29
C VAL A 216 -15.87 -9.53 -1.30
N ASP A 217 -17.13 -9.64 -1.72
CA ASP A 217 -17.86 -10.90 -1.79
C ASP A 217 -17.26 -11.82 -2.85
N THR A 218 -16.89 -11.28 -4.01
CA THR A 218 -16.18 -12.03 -5.06
C THR A 218 -14.83 -12.57 -4.56
N LEU A 219 -14.02 -11.72 -3.92
CA LEU A 219 -12.73 -12.11 -3.35
C LEU A 219 -12.91 -13.24 -2.31
N LYS A 220 -13.90 -13.12 -1.42
CA LYS A 220 -14.22 -14.16 -0.43
C LYS A 220 -14.63 -15.49 -1.04
N LEU A 221 -15.40 -15.48 -2.14
CA LEU A 221 -15.93 -16.69 -2.77
C LEU A 221 -14.90 -17.50 -3.56
N LYS A 222 -13.82 -16.86 -4.05
CA LYS A 222 -12.91 -17.47 -5.03
C LYS A 222 -11.48 -17.73 -4.51
N LEU A 223 -11.08 -17.12 -3.40
CA LEU A 223 -9.72 -17.23 -2.84
C LEU A 223 -9.39 -18.58 -2.14
N ALA A 224 -10.24 -19.62 -2.25
CA ALA A 224 -10.05 -20.92 -1.58
C ALA A 224 -9.54 -20.78 -0.13
N ILE A 225 -9.98 -19.73 0.56
CA ILE A 225 -9.84 -19.60 2.00
C ILE A 225 -10.54 -20.84 2.54
N SER A 226 -9.80 -21.68 3.26
CA SER A 226 -10.25 -22.93 3.90
C SER A 226 -11.72 -22.82 4.28
N PRO A 227 -12.57 -23.83 3.99
CA PRO A 227 -14.02 -23.71 4.13
C PRO A 227 -14.31 -23.04 5.47
N LEU A 228 -15.01 -21.91 5.39
CA LEU A 228 -15.67 -21.34 6.54
C LEU A 228 -16.30 -22.52 7.28
N ARG A 229 -15.83 -22.75 8.52
CA ARG A 229 -16.61 -23.52 9.49
C ARG A 229 -18.07 -23.08 9.32
N PRO A 230 -18.99 -24.04 9.25
CA PRO A 230 -20.31 -23.87 8.66
C PRO A 230 -20.93 -22.56 9.08
N SER A 231 -21.39 -21.78 8.08
CA SER A 231 -22.35 -20.68 8.19
C SER A 231 -22.55 -20.22 9.63
N ARG A 232 -21.64 -19.39 10.15
CA ARG A 232 -21.87 -18.68 11.42
C ARG A 232 -23.24 -18.01 11.28
N SER A 233 -24.12 -18.20 12.27
CA SER A 233 -25.43 -17.58 12.21
C SER A 233 -25.21 -16.08 12.00
N THR A 234 -25.77 -15.53 10.92
CA THR A 234 -25.72 -14.10 10.62
C THR A 234 -26.08 -13.28 11.86
N ASP A 235 -26.99 -13.84 12.66
CA ASP A 235 -27.52 -13.29 13.89
C ASP A 235 -26.52 -13.29 15.06
N ALA A 236 -25.59 -14.25 15.15
CA ALA A 236 -24.52 -14.23 16.16
C ALA A 236 -23.44 -13.23 15.79
N TYR A 237 -23.14 -13.10 14.49
CA TYR A 237 -22.17 -12.13 14.00
C TYR A 237 -22.66 -10.69 14.20
N GLU A 238 -23.95 -10.42 13.98
CA GLU A 238 -24.53 -9.11 14.27
C GLU A 238 -24.42 -8.75 15.76
N ASP A 239 -24.77 -9.66 16.66
CA ASP A 239 -24.61 -9.44 18.10
C ASP A 239 -23.14 -9.23 18.48
N TYR A 240 -22.21 -9.98 17.88
CA TYR A 240 -20.77 -9.78 18.08
C TYR A 240 -20.31 -8.38 17.64
N LEU A 241 -20.75 -7.88 16.48
CA LEU A 241 -20.42 -6.53 16.02
C LEU A 241 -20.98 -5.45 16.97
N GLN A 242 -22.19 -5.65 17.50
CA GLN A 242 -22.76 -4.76 18.51
C GLN A 242 -21.95 -4.82 19.81
N GLY A 243 -21.52 -6.01 20.24
CA GLY A 243 -20.62 -6.20 21.37
C GLY A 243 -19.31 -5.41 21.20
N LEU A 244 -18.67 -5.48 20.02
CA LEU A 244 -17.46 -4.70 19.72
C LEU A 244 -17.72 -3.19 19.85
N PHE A 245 -18.79 -2.69 19.23
CA PHE A 245 -19.15 -1.27 19.28
C PHE A 245 -19.34 -0.74 20.71
N TYR A 246 -19.93 -1.54 21.59
CA TYR A 246 -20.08 -1.15 23.00
C TYR A 246 -18.80 -1.36 23.81
N SER A 247 -17.97 -2.36 23.48
CA SER A 247 -16.69 -2.62 24.17
C SER A 247 -15.66 -1.50 23.98
N ASP A 248 -15.75 -0.75 22.87
CA ASP A 248 -14.89 0.40 22.57
C ASP A 248 -15.29 1.66 23.34
N LYS A 249 -16.45 1.63 24.01
CA LYS A 249 -16.91 2.71 24.88
C LYS A 249 -16.45 2.40 26.30
N SER A 250 -15.60 3.25 26.85
CA SER A 250 -15.01 3.06 28.18
C SER A 250 -15.94 3.41 29.35
N THR A 251 -17.26 3.26 29.22
CA THR A 251 -18.21 3.46 30.35
C THR A 251 -18.65 2.12 30.91
N GLU A 252 -18.94 2.06 32.22
CA GLU A 252 -19.35 0.80 32.86
C GLU A 252 -20.59 0.20 32.19
N GLU A 253 -21.61 1.03 31.90
CA GLU A 253 -22.85 0.56 31.28
C GLU A 253 -22.61 0.00 29.89
N ALA A 254 -21.73 0.63 29.11
CA ALA A 254 -21.42 0.17 27.76
C ALA A 254 -20.61 -1.14 27.79
N LEU A 255 -19.64 -1.25 28.68
CA LEU A 255 -18.87 -2.48 28.86
C LEU A 255 -19.77 -3.64 29.33
N ARG A 256 -20.69 -3.41 30.27
CA ARG A 256 -21.67 -4.44 30.67
C ARG A 256 -22.59 -4.81 29.50
N ARG A 257 -23.06 -3.84 28.74
CA ARG A 257 -23.89 -4.09 27.55
C ARG A 257 -23.14 -4.87 26.47
N SER A 258 -21.84 -4.63 26.30
CA SER A 258 -21.00 -5.41 25.39
C SER A 258 -20.93 -6.89 25.78
N LEU A 259 -20.88 -7.21 27.09
CA LEU A 259 -20.91 -8.59 27.58
C LEU A 259 -22.23 -9.27 27.19
N GLU A 260 -23.38 -8.60 27.39
CA GLU A 260 -24.69 -9.14 27.00
C GLU A 260 -24.78 -9.46 25.50
N PHE A 261 -24.14 -8.64 24.66
CA PHE A 261 -24.07 -8.88 23.22
C PHE A 261 -23.19 -10.07 22.87
N PHE A 262 -22.00 -10.17 23.46
CA PHE A 262 -21.14 -11.33 23.22
C PHE A 262 -21.74 -12.63 23.77
N GLU A 263 -22.43 -12.59 24.90
CA GLU A 263 -23.15 -13.74 25.46
C GLU A 263 -24.29 -14.19 24.54
N ARG A 264 -25.10 -13.26 24.01
CA ARG A 264 -26.13 -13.60 23.00
C ARG A 264 -25.54 -14.17 21.71
N ALA A 265 -24.40 -13.65 21.28
CA ALA A 265 -23.67 -14.24 20.16
C ALA A 265 -23.27 -15.70 20.43
N LEU A 266 -22.90 -16.04 21.68
CA LEU A 266 -22.56 -17.40 22.10
C LEU A 266 -23.77 -18.30 22.32
N GLU A 267 -24.93 -17.76 22.73
CA GLU A 267 -26.19 -18.51 22.77
C GLU A 267 -26.59 -18.98 21.36
N LYS A 268 -26.34 -18.14 20.35
CA LYS A 268 -26.64 -18.40 18.94
C LYS A 268 -25.58 -19.25 18.25
N ASP A 269 -24.31 -19.06 18.58
CA ASP A 269 -23.17 -19.85 18.08
C ASP A 269 -22.16 -20.14 19.22
N PRO A 270 -22.32 -21.28 19.91
CA PRO A 270 -21.41 -21.66 20.99
C PRO A 270 -19.95 -21.90 20.55
N GLN A 271 -19.69 -22.05 19.23
CA GLN A 271 -18.35 -22.22 18.68
C GLN A 271 -17.69 -20.89 18.27
N PHE A 272 -18.34 -19.75 18.54
CA PHE A 272 -17.85 -18.44 18.14
C PHE A 272 -16.73 -17.92 19.06
N SER A 273 -15.51 -18.44 18.85
CA SER A 273 -14.29 -18.11 19.61
C SER A 273 -14.08 -16.60 19.85
N ARG A 274 -14.30 -15.75 18.85
CA ARG A 274 -14.15 -14.29 18.97
C ARG A 274 -15.11 -13.63 19.97
N SER A 275 -16.28 -14.20 20.21
CA SER A 275 -17.17 -13.68 21.25
C SER A 275 -16.59 -13.91 22.65
N TRP A 276 -15.86 -15.02 22.85
CA TRP A 276 -15.11 -15.25 24.10
C TRP A 276 -13.94 -14.27 24.27
N THR A 277 -13.22 -13.90 23.19
CA THR A 277 -12.19 -12.85 23.28
C THR A 277 -12.80 -11.47 23.54
N GLY A 278 -13.96 -11.16 22.95
CA GLY A 278 -14.76 -9.98 23.27
C GLY A 278 -15.15 -9.89 24.74
N ILE A 279 -15.61 -11.00 25.33
CA ILE A 279 -15.89 -11.10 26.77
C ILE A 279 -14.63 -10.84 27.59
N ALA A 280 -13.50 -11.43 27.21
CA ALA A 280 -12.22 -11.22 27.89
C ALA A 280 -11.79 -9.75 27.86
N LYS A 281 -11.90 -9.09 26.69
CA LYS A 281 -11.66 -7.65 26.52
C LYS A 281 -12.53 -6.84 27.48
N SER A 282 -13.85 -7.04 27.45
CA SER A 282 -14.78 -6.25 28.25
C SER A 282 -14.57 -6.43 29.76
N TRP A 283 -14.27 -7.65 30.22
CA TRP A 283 -13.89 -7.87 31.62
C TRP A 283 -12.56 -7.23 31.99
N LEU A 284 -11.59 -7.15 31.07
CA LEU A 284 -10.32 -6.47 31.32
C LEU A 284 -10.55 -4.98 31.55
N TRP A 285 -11.34 -4.32 30.70
CA TRP A 285 -11.68 -2.91 30.87
C TRP A 285 -12.51 -2.65 32.12
N LEU A 286 -13.42 -3.56 32.46
CA LEU A 286 -14.15 -3.48 33.73
C LEU A 286 -13.19 -3.62 34.93
N ALA A 287 -12.21 -4.52 34.88
CA ALA A 287 -11.22 -4.69 35.95
C ALA A 287 -10.41 -3.41 36.22
N ASP A 288 -10.13 -2.64 35.16
CA ASP A 288 -9.28 -1.45 35.25
C ASP A 288 -9.97 -0.24 35.89
N ALA A 289 -11.31 -0.16 35.79
CA ALA A 289 -12.02 1.05 36.20
C ALA A 289 -13.31 0.83 37.02
N TYR A 290 -13.96 -0.34 36.92
CA TYR A 290 -15.38 -0.48 37.31
C TYR A 290 -15.74 -1.76 38.08
N ALA A 291 -14.84 -2.75 38.15
CA ALA A 291 -15.10 -4.03 38.81
C ALA A 291 -13.93 -4.45 39.71
N PRO A 292 -14.19 -5.21 40.79
CA PRO A 292 -13.14 -5.77 41.64
C PRO A 292 -12.11 -6.55 40.80
N PRO A 293 -10.82 -6.15 40.79
CA PRO A 293 -9.85 -6.68 39.84
C PRO A 293 -9.68 -8.21 39.95
N LEU A 294 -9.66 -8.76 41.17
CA LEU A 294 -9.47 -10.19 41.39
C LEU A 294 -10.59 -11.04 40.75
N GLU A 295 -11.84 -10.59 40.84
CA GLU A 295 -12.98 -11.27 40.24
C GLU A 295 -13.01 -11.08 38.72
N ALA A 296 -12.72 -9.88 38.25
CA ALA A 296 -12.74 -9.55 36.83
C ALA A 296 -11.61 -10.26 36.07
N TYR A 297 -10.38 -10.29 36.58
CA TYR A 297 -9.26 -11.00 35.94
C TYR A 297 -9.47 -12.51 35.89
N ALA A 298 -10.18 -13.10 36.86
CA ALA A 298 -10.59 -14.50 36.76
C ALA A 298 -11.49 -14.72 35.53
N LYS A 299 -12.46 -13.83 35.30
CA LYS A 299 -13.34 -13.89 34.12
C LYS A 299 -12.60 -13.64 32.81
N VAL A 300 -11.64 -12.72 32.77
CA VAL A 300 -10.75 -12.50 31.60
C VAL A 300 -10.04 -13.80 31.24
N ARG A 301 -9.40 -14.43 32.22
CA ARG A 301 -8.66 -15.69 32.01
C ARG A 301 -9.58 -16.81 31.54
N ASP A 302 -10.72 -16.99 32.20
CA ASP A 302 -11.62 -18.09 31.89
C ASP A 302 -12.19 -17.93 30.48
N ALA A 303 -12.56 -16.72 30.07
CA ALA A 303 -13.01 -16.43 28.71
C ALA A 303 -11.89 -16.64 27.67
N ALA A 304 -10.67 -16.19 27.95
CA ALA A 304 -9.51 -16.40 27.07
C ALA A 304 -9.18 -17.90 26.89
N VAL A 305 -9.27 -18.71 27.95
CA VAL A 305 -9.11 -20.16 27.87
C VAL A 305 -10.20 -20.80 27.00
N ARG A 306 -11.46 -20.36 27.14
CA ARG A 306 -12.56 -20.85 26.29
C ARG A 306 -12.35 -20.50 24.82
N ALA A 307 -11.87 -19.30 24.51
CA ALA A 307 -11.51 -18.92 23.14
C ALA A 307 -10.43 -19.86 22.59
N LEU A 308 -9.34 -20.09 23.33
CA LEU A 308 -8.25 -20.97 22.89
C LEU A 308 -8.67 -22.44 22.72
N GLN A 309 -9.61 -22.93 23.52
CA GLN A 309 -10.17 -24.29 23.34
C GLN A 309 -10.93 -24.44 22.00
N LEU A 310 -11.49 -23.34 21.47
CA LEU A 310 -12.23 -23.33 20.21
C LEU A 310 -11.33 -23.00 19.01
N ASN A 311 -10.32 -22.16 19.23
CA ASN A 311 -9.34 -21.70 18.25
C ASN A 311 -7.98 -21.41 18.91
N GLU A 312 -7.06 -22.37 18.84
CA GLU A 312 -5.73 -22.27 19.47
C GLU A 312 -4.84 -21.18 18.84
N GLU A 313 -5.11 -20.79 17.60
CA GLU A 313 -4.32 -19.78 16.85
C GLU A 313 -4.81 -18.35 17.08
N GLU A 314 -5.80 -18.13 17.96
CA GLU A 314 -6.38 -16.81 18.18
C GLU A 314 -5.45 -15.89 18.99
N ALA A 315 -4.73 -15.02 18.29
CA ALA A 315 -3.71 -14.14 18.86
C ALA A 315 -4.22 -13.30 20.06
N GLU A 316 -5.42 -12.71 19.95
CA GLU A 316 -6.02 -11.92 21.04
C GLU A 316 -6.30 -12.75 22.29
N ALA A 317 -6.68 -14.03 22.13
CA ALA A 317 -6.95 -14.91 23.25
C ALA A 317 -5.67 -15.21 24.05
N HIS A 318 -4.52 -15.35 23.38
CA HIS A 318 -3.22 -15.46 24.05
C HIS A 318 -2.85 -14.20 24.82
N VAL A 319 -3.13 -13.02 24.26
CA VAL A 319 -2.91 -11.72 24.93
C VAL A 319 -3.75 -11.62 26.20
N TYR A 320 -5.05 -11.86 26.12
CA TYR A 320 -5.93 -11.77 27.29
C TYR A 320 -5.65 -12.83 28.34
N LEU A 321 -5.22 -14.03 27.94
CA LEU A 321 -4.76 -15.05 28.87
C LEU A 321 -3.51 -14.59 29.64
N ALA A 322 -2.55 -13.96 28.96
CA ALA A 322 -1.36 -13.40 29.58
C ALA A 322 -1.71 -12.27 30.55
N GLU A 323 -2.53 -11.31 30.13
CA GLU A 323 -3.02 -10.19 30.96
C GLU A 323 -3.75 -10.69 32.22
N GLY A 324 -4.71 -11.62 32.05
CA GLY A 324 -5.44 -12.21 33.16
C GLY A 324 -4.52 -12.91 34.17
N ARG A 325 -3.46 -13.59 33.71
CA ARG A 325 -2.47 -14.24 34.60
C ARG A 325 -1.58 -13.24 35.32
N LEU A 326 -0.99 -12.28 34.59
CA LEU A 326 -0.07 -11.30 35.14
C LEU A 326 -0.75 -10.45 36.21
N ARG A 327 -1.95 -9.96 35.93
CA ARG A 327 -2.66 -9.04 36.84
C ARG A 327 -3.32 -9.75 38.03
N THR A 328 -3.60 -11.06 37.92
CA THR A 328 -3.98 -11.89 39.08
C THR A 328 -2.79 -12.06 40.05
N ILE A 329 -1.59 -12.30 39.53
CA ILE A 329 -0.39 -12.46 40.38
C ILE A 329 -0.05 -11.14 41.11
N SER A 330 -0.19 -9.99 40.44
CA SER A 330 0.08 -8.69 41.05
C SER A 330 -1.00 -8.22 42.04
N SER A 331 -2.19 -8.80 42.00
CA SER A 331 -3.30 -8.47 42.92
C SER A 331 -3.34 -9.35 44.17
N LEU A 332 -2.49 -10.39 44.26
CA LEU A 332 -2.31 -11.15 45.50
C LEU A 332 -1.53 -10.30 46.53
N PRO A 333 -2.01 -10.18 47.78
CA PRO A 333 -1.23 -9.54 48.82
C PRO A 333 0.10 -10.29 48.98
N PHE A 334 1.19 -9.53 48.99
CA PHE A 334 2.56 -10.04 49.15
C PHE A 334 2.61 -10.94 50.39
N MET A 335 2.62 -12.27 50.21
CA MET A 335 2.73 -13.18 51.35
C MET A 335 4.09 -12.92 52.01
N PRO A 336 4.14 -12.59 53.32
CA PRO A 336 5.42 -12.48 54.00
C PRO A 336 6.11 -13.84 53.93
N ARG A 337 7.37 -13.85 53.45
CA ARG A 337 8.21 -15.05 53.45
C ARG A 337 8.17 -15.64 54.87
N ALA A 338 7.65 -16.86 55.01
CA ALA A 338 7.78 -17.61 56.24
C ALA A 338 9.27 -17.66 56.59
N GLU A 339 9.64 -17.10 57.74
CA GLU A 339 10.97 -17.19 58.29
C GLU A 339 11.33 -18.67 58.45
N ILE A 340 12.16 -19.17 57.52
CA ILE A 340 12.86 -20.43 57.72
C ILE A 340 13.93 -20.13 58.77
N GLY A 341 13.52 -20.29 60.04
CA GLY A 341 14.39 -20.21 61.19
C GLY A 341 15.43 -21.32 61.13
N ILE A 342 16.61 -21.01 60.61
CA ILE A 342 17.80 -21.83 60.82
C ILE A 342 18.29 -21.53 62.23
N ARG A 343 17.85 -22.35 63.20
CA ARG A 343 18.54 -22.46 64.50
C ARG A 343 19.97 -22.95 64.24
N ARG A 344 20.95 -22.18 64.71
CA ARG A 344 22.34 -22.63 64.86
C ARG A 344 22.47 -23.58 66.04
#